data_AF-A0A7S0J8R4-F1
#
_entry.id   AF-A0A7S0J8R4-F1
#
_cell.length_a   1.000
_cell.length_b   1.000
_cell.length_c   1.000
_cell.angle_alpha   90.00
_cell.angle_beta   90.00
_cell.angle_gamma   90.00
#
_symmetry.space_group_name_H-M   'P 1'
#
loop_
_entity.id
_entity.type
_entity.pdbx_description
1 polymer ?
#
loop_
_entity_poly.entity_id
_entity_poly.type
_entity_poly.pdbx_seq_one_letter_code
_entity_poly.pdbx_strand_id
1 'polypeptide(L)'
;MKGWPRALLCGDFNFDDRKTWGDWRRRTPARGPEALENRVLREVLPDWVDAWPAIHSSKPGITFDGAANRHIRDRHEIMRYDRVMVRCGAGALVTQAARLLGTSQTSASPSGLLPSDHYGLLVDVDVDCHHNTTLTDNVINTCKSTTQDDGIRAHDRPADGQAVTSAERAAIASLELRDGLR
;
A
#
# COMPACT_ATOMS: atom_id res chain seq x y z
N MET A 1 -2.70 9.60 -20.14
CA MET A 1 -4.08 9.55 -19.58
C MET A 1 -4.11 10.31 -18.25
N LYS A 2 -5.03 11.27 -18.09
CA LYS A 2 -5.34 11.84 -16.77
C LYS A 2 -6.09 10.77 -15.99
N GLY A 3 -5.41 10.10 -15.06
CA GLY A 3 -6.09 9.20 -14.12
C GLY A 3 -6.19 9.85 -12.74
N TRP A 4 -6.83 9.16 -11.81
CA TRP A 4 -6.96 9.60 -10.42
C TRP A 4 -5.59 9.67 -9.74
N PRO A 5 -5.25 10.77 -9.04
CA PRO A 5 -3.97 10.91 -8.34
C PRO A 5 -3.86 9.95 -7.17
N ARG A 6 -5.00 9.57 -6.57
CA ARG A 6 -5.11 8.60 -5.48
C ARG A 6 -5.71 7.33 -6.03
N ALA A 7 -4.85 6.38 -6.38
CA ALA A 7 -5.26 5.12 -6.95
C ALA A 7 -4.39 3.98 -6.42
N LEU A 8 -5.02 2.84 -6.22
CA LEU A 8 -4.41 1.58 -5.87
C LEU A 8 -4.80 0.55 -6.93
N LEU A 9 -3.88 -0.35 -7.24
CA LEU A 9 -4.14 -1.52 -8.07
C LEU A 9 -3.64 -2.72 -7.27
N CYS A 10 -4.55 -3.61 -6.91
CA CYS A 10 -4.22 -4.76 -6.09
C CYS A 10 -4.91 -6.03 -6.58
N GLY A 11 -4.31 -7.16 -6.26
CA GLY A 11 -4.81 -8.49 -6.61
C GLY A 11 -3.69 -9.46 -6.91
N ASP A 12 -4.06 -10.59 -7.49
CA ASP A 12 -3.17 -11.62 -7.97
C ASP A 12 -2.73 -11.30 -9.41
N PHE A 13 -1.45 -11.01 -9.59
CA PHE A 13 -0.83 -10.70 -10.88
C PHE A 13 -0.35 -11.97 -11.61
N ASN A 14 -0.31 -13.12 -10.94
CA ASN A 14 0.14 -14.42 -11.45
C ASN A 14 1.60 -14.46 -11.93
N PHE A 15 2.42 -13.46 -11.58
CA PHE A 15 3.87 -13.46 -11.85
C PHE A 15 4.69 -12.92 -10.68
N ASP A 16 5.87 -13.51 -10.49
CA ASP A 16 6.84 -13.16 -9.45
C ASP A 16 7.83 -12.09 -9.95
N ASP A 17 8.47 -11.38 -9.03
CA ASP A 17 9.41 -10.30 -9.36
C ASP A 17 10.85 -10.77 -9.59
N ARG A 18 11.14 -12.02 -9.26
CA ARG A 18 12.47 -12.63 -9.33
C ARG A 18 12.52 -13.85 -10.25
N LYS A 19 11.38 -14.41 -10.67
CA LYS A 19 11.31 -15.58 -11.54
C LYS A 19 10.03 -15.65 -12.38
N THR A 20 10.08 -16.39 -13.48
CA THR A 20 8.92 -16.65 -14.34
C THR A 20 8.14 -17.88 -13.90
N TRP A 21 6.90 -18.01 -14.40
CA TRP A 21 6.09 -19.19 -14.14
C TRP A 21 6.83 -20.49 -14.51
N GLY A 22 6.81 -21.47 -13.61
CA GLY A 22 7.46 -22.76 -13.74
C GLY A 22 8.96 -22.80 -13.38
N ASP A 23 9.61 -21.65 -13.15
CA ASP A 23 11.05 -21.61 -12.80
C ASP A 23 11.36 -22.29 -11.46
N TRP A 24 10.38 -22.42 -10.56
CA TRP A 24 10.55 -23.15 -9.30
C TRP A 24 10.87 -24.64 -9.48
N ARG A 25 10.61 -25.21 -10.67
CA ARG A 25 10.97 -26.59 -11.01
C ARG A 25 12.39 -26.72 -11.58
N ARG A 26 13.09 -25.61 -11.82
CA ARG A 26 14.37 -25.59 -12.49
C ARG A 26 15.48 -25.29 -11.48
N ARG A 27 16.66 -25.89 -11.71
CA ARG A 27 17.89 -25.53 -10.96
C ARG A 27 18.42 -24.15 -11.34
N THR A 28 18.17 -23.73 -12.57
CA THR A 28 18.60 -22.46 -13.12
C THR A 28 17.38 -21.78 -13.76
N PRO A 29 17.16 -20.47 -13.53
CA PRO A 29 16.06 -19.74 -14.15
C PRO A 29 16.08 -19.89 -15.67
N ALA A 30 14.90 -20.04 -16.29
CA ALA A 30 14.78 -20.10 -17.74
C ALA A 30 15.17 -18.79 -18.42
N ARG A 31 15.02 -17.68 -17.70
CA ARG A 31 15.17 -16.32 -18.20
C ARG A 31 15.94 -15.46 -17.20
N GLY A 32 16.71 -14.50 -17.71
CA GLY A 32 17.36 -13.49 -16.88
C GLY A 32 16.36 -12.46 -16.33
N PRO A 33 16.76 -11.64 -15.34
CA PRO A 33 15.92 -10.61 -14.73
C PRO A 33 15.27 -9.63 -15.72
N GLU A 34 15.94 -9.37 -16.83
CA GLU A 34 15.50 -8.48 -17.92
C GLU A 34 14.32 -9.02 -18.73
N ALA A 35 14.05 -10.32 -18.64
CA ALA A 35 13.01 -11.05 -19.37
C ALA A 35 11.89 -11.57 -18.47
N LEU A 36 11.84 -11.10 -17.21
CA LEU A 36 10.74 -11.38 -16.29
C LEU A 36 9.48 -10.61 -16.68
N GLU A 37 8.31 -11.24 -16.52
CA GLU A 37 6.99 -10.68 -16.84
C GLU A 37 6.74 -9.36 -16.11
N ASN A 38 7.33 -9.22 -14.92
CA ASN A 38 7.26 -8.03 -14.07
C ASN A 38 7.76 -6.73 -14.74
N ARG A 39 8.52 -6.84 -15.84
CA ARG A 39 8.90 -5.70 -16.68
C ARG A 39 7.68 -4.94 -17.23
N VAL A 40 6.58 -5.64 -17.54
CA VAL A 40 5.35 -5.03 -18.07
C VAL A 40 4.79 -3.97 -17.13
N LEU A 41 4.95 -4.13 -15.81
CA LEU A 41 4.47 -3.15 -14.83
C LEU A 41 5.22 -1.83 -14.98
N ARG A 42 6.54 -1.86 -15.17
CA ARG A 42 7.32 -0.63 -15.36
C ARG A 42 7.02 0.04 -16.69
N GLU A 43 6.68 -0.74 -17.73
CA GLU A 43 6.39 -0.20 -19.06
C GLU A 43 4.97 0.38 -19.17
N VAL A 44 3.97 -0.30 -18.60
CA VAL A 44 2.55 0.07 -18.70
C VAL A 44 2.13 1.01 -17.56
N LEU A 45 2.75 0.88 -16.38
CA LEU A 45 2.43 1.61 -15.17
C LEU A 45 3.67 2.34 -14.61
N PRO A 46 4.34 3.22 -15.38
CA PRO A 46 5.59 3.86 -14.96
C PRO A 46 5.44 4.76 -13.72
N ASP A 47 4.24 5.29 -13.48
CA ASP A 47 3.92 6.14 -12.33
C ASP A 47 3.44 5.33 -11.12
N TRP A 48 3.68 4.01 -11.08
CA TRP A 48 3.22 3.13 -10.01
C TRP A 48 4.39 2.44 -9.33
N VAL A 49 4.31 2.36 -8.01
CA VAL A 49 5.30 1.70 -7.16
C VAL A 49 4.68 0.49 -6.48
N ASP A 50 5.40 -0.62 -6.47
CA ASP A 50 5.01 -1.82 -5.73
C ASP A 50 5.23 -1.60 -4.22
N ALA A 51 4.16 -1.68 -3.43
CA ALA A 51 4.18 -1.35 -2.01
C ALA A 51 5.12 -2.25 -1.20
N TRP A 52 5.23 -3.53 -1.57
CA TRP A 52 6.04 -4.47 -0.79
C TRP A 52 7.54 -4.13 -0.79
N PRO A 53 8.24 -4.06 -1.95
CA PRO A 53 9.65 -3.71 -1.98
C PRO A 53 9.91 -2.26 -1.56
N ALA A 54 8.91 -1.37 -1.63
CA ALA A 54 9.03 0.00 -1.09
C ALA A 54 9.20 0.01 0.44
N ILE A 55 8.53 -0.89 1.15
CA ILE A 55 8.64 -1.02 2.61
C ILE A 55 9.72 -2.03 3.03
N HIS A 56 9.86 -3.14 2.30
CA HIS A 56 10.75 -4.25 2.64
C HIS A 56 11.71 -4.61 1.49
N SER A 57 12.66 -3.72 1.21
CA SER A 57 13.61 -3.87 0.09
C SER A 57 14.43 -5.17 0.10
N SER A 58 14.61 -5.81 1.26
CA SER A 58 15.36 -7.05 1.41
C SER A 58 14.51 -8.30 1.57
N LYS A 59 13.18 -8.17 1.71
CA LYS A 59 12.28 -9.32 1.92
C LYS A 59 11.51 -9.64 0.65
N PRO A 60 11.39 -10.93 0.30
CA PRO A 60 10.82 -11.33 -0.97
C PRO A 60 9.29 -11.17 -1.08
N GLY A 61 8.57 -11.06 0.04
CA GLY A 61 7.12 -10.88 0.03
C GLY A 61 6.35 -12.06 -0.55
N ILE A 62 6.78 -13.29 -0.26
CA ILE A 62 6.10 -14.50 -0.76
C ILE A 62 4.64 -14.48 -0.31
N THR A 63 3.72 -14.59 -1.27
CA THR A 63 2.27 -14.70 -1.03
C THR A 63 1.76 -16.10 -1.34
N PHE A 64 2.57 -16.94 -1.98
CA PHE A 64 2.23 -18.32 -2.31
C PHE A 64 3.42 -19.20 -1.97
N ASP A 65 3.34 -19.98 -0.88
CA ASP A 65 4.46 -20.79 -0.39
C ASP A 65 4.10 -22.27 -0.36
N GLY A 66 4.46 -22.96 -1.44
CA GLY A 66 4.27 -24.38 -1.60
C GLY A 66 5.01 -25.22 -0.56
N ALA A 67 6.08 -24.72 0.07
CA ALA A 67 6.76 -25.48 1.13
C ALA A 67 5.96 -25.43 2.43
N ALA A 68 5.38 -24.29 2.78
CA ALA A 68 4.67 -24.07 4.03
C ALA A 68 3.16 -24.40 3.97
N ASN A 69 2.49 -24.20 2.83
CA ASN A 69 1.03 -24.25 2.74
C ASN A 69 0.52 -25.55 2.14
N ARG A 70 -0.25 -26.34 2.90
CA ARG A 70 -0.74 -27.68 2.49
C ARG A 70 -1.79 -27.66 1.38
N HIS A 71 -2.39 -26.52 1.08
CA HIS A 71 -3.33 -26.37 -0.04
C HIS A 71 -2.61 -26.43 -1.39
N ILE A 72 -1.33 -26.10 -1.42
CA ILE A 72 -0.53 -26.03 -2.65
C ILE A 72 0.02 -27.41 -3.01
N ARG A 73 -0.30 -27.85 -4.23
CA ARG A 73 0.12 -29.15 -4.76
C ARG A 73 1.62 -29.24 -4.97
N ASP A 74 2.24 -28.23 -5.57
CA ASP A 74 3.67 -28.23 -5.86
C ASP A 74 4.45 -27.64 -4.67
N ARG A 75 5.19 -28.50 -3.96
CA ARG A 75 5.89 -28.09 -2.74
C ARG A 75 7.08 -27.17 -2.96
N HIS A 76 7.49 -26.97 -4.21
CA HIS A 76 8.60 -26.08 -4.58
C HIS A 76 8.11 -24.73 -5.11
N GLU A 77 6.82 -24.58 -5.38
CA GLU A 77 6.24 -23.34 -5.89
C GLU A 77 6.18 -22.26 -4.81
N ILE A 78 7.14 -21.35 -4.83
CA ILE A 78 7.27 -20.26 -3.85
C ILE A 78 7.26 -18.93 -4.60
N MET A 79 6.16 -18.19 -4.60
CA MET A 79 5.92 -17.06 -5.52
C MET A 79 5.34 -15.84 -4.79
N ARG A 80 5.58 -14.65 -5.34
CA ARG A 80 4.89 -13.40 -5.00
C ARG A 80 3.90 -13.02 -6.09
N TYR A 81 2.73 -13.67 -6.04
CA TYR A 81 1.65 -13.48 -6.98
C TYR A 81 0.82 -12.23 -6.66
N ASP A 82 0.51 -12.02 -5.39
CA ASP A 82 -0.34 -10.94 -4.93
C ASP A 82 0.47 -9.66 -4.70
N ARG A 83 -0.05 -8.54 -5.20
CA ARG A 83 0.63 -7.24 -5.11
C ARG A 83 -0.36 -6.12 -4.82
N VAL A 84 0.20 -5.04 -4.28
CA VAL A 84 -0.47 -3.75 -4.16
C VAL A 84 0.44 -2.71 -4.80
N MET A 85 0.01 -2.16 -5.91
CA MET A 85 0.67 -1.07 -6.61
C MET A 85 0.01 0.25 -6.17
N VAL A 86 0.83 1.22 -5.79
CA VAL A 86 0.42 2.55 -5.39
C VAL A 86 0.84 3.53 -6.47
N ARG A 87 -0.11 4.33 -6.96
CA ARG A 87 0.22 5.39 -7.90
C ARG A 87 1.00 6.49 -7.18
N CYS A 88 2.08 6.98 -7.77
CA CYS A 88 2.90 8.07 -7.27
C CYS A 88 2.63 9.38 -8.02
N GLY A 89 3.04 10.51 -7.42
CA GLY A 89 2.89 11.85 -7.99
C GLY A 89 2.36 12.88 -6.99
N ALA A 90 2.09 14.11 -7.46
CA ALA A 90 1.56 15.16 -6.61
C ALA A 90 0.17 14.79 -6.07
N GLY A 91 0.00 14.84 -4.73
CA GLY A 91 -1.25 14.48 -4.05
C GLY A 91 -1.57 12.97 -4.07
N ALA A 92 -0.55 12.15 -4.34
CA ALA A 92 -0.66 10.70 -4.38
C ALA A 92 -0.73 10.08 -2.98
N LEU A 93 -0.93 8.76 -2.98
CA LEU A 93 -0.85 7.94 -1.78
C LEU A 93 0.61 7.58 -1.49
N VAL A 94 0.97 7.50 -0.22
CA VAL A 94 2.30 7.08 0.25
C VAL A 94 2.13 5.80 1.05
N THR A 95 2.90 4.77 0.71
CA THR A 95 2.93 3.53 1.47
C THR A 95 3.59 3.75 2.82
N GLN A 96 2.91 3.39 3.91
CA GLN A 96 3.40 3.53 5.29
C GLN A 96 3.87 2.20 5.86
N ALA A 97 3.13 1.13 5.58
CA ALA A 97 3.45 -0.22 6.05
C ALA A 97 2.92 -1.28 5.09
N ALA A 98 3.52 -2.47 5.16
CA ALA A 98 3.05 -3.64 4.44
C ALA A 98 3.32 -4.90 5.29
N ARG A 99 2.37 -5.84 5.35
CA ARG A 99 2.55 -7.13 6.05
C ARG A 99 1.72 -8.24 5.42
N LEU A 100 2.20 -9.47 5.57
CA LEU A 100 1.46 -10.67 5.18
C LEU A 100 0.42 -11.03 6.24
N LEU A 101 -0.70 -11.58 5.79
CA LEU A 101 -1.80 -12.10 6.58
C LEU A 101 -1.99 -13.59 6.29
N GLY A 102 -2.53 -14.34 7.25
CA GLY A 102 -2.84 -15.76 7.05
C GLY A 102 -1.60 -16.66 6.90
N THR A 103 -0.45 -16.23 7.40
CA THR A 103 0.81 -17.00 7.37
C THR A 103 0.89 -18.08 8.45
N SER A 104 -0.06 -18.09 9.37
CA SER A 104 -0.13 -19.03 10.49
C SER A 104 -1.49 -19.71 10.52
N GLN A 105 -1.52 -20.93 11.04
CA GLN A 105 -2.77 -21.64 11.29
C GLN A 105 -3.63 -20.84 12.27
N THR A 106 -4.94 -20.82 12.02
CA THR A 106 -5.87 -20.25 12.98
C THR A 106 -6.23 -21.32 14.01
N SER A 107 -6.39 -20.93 15.27
CA SER A 107 -6.92 -21.82 16.32
C SER A 107 -8.32 -22.35 15.98
N ALA A 108 -9.04 -21.64 15.11
CA ALA A 108 -10.34 -21.99 14.58
C ALA A 108 -10.31 -23.03 13.45
N SER A 109 -9.13 -23.53 13.03
CA SER A 109 -8.98 -24.53 11.97
C SER A 109 -8.55 -25.87 12.57
N PRO A 110 -9.50 -26.78 12.89
CA PRO A 110 -9.19 -28.09 13.51
C PRO A 110 -8.26 -28.96 12.65
N SER A 111 -8.22 -28.71 11.35
CA SER A 111 -7.39 -29.41 10.38
C SER A 111 -5.95 -28.92 10.34
N GLY A 112 -5.62 -27.82 11.03
CA GLY A 112 -4.32 -27.16 10.91
C GLY A 112 -4.08 -26.61 9.49
N LEU A 113 -5.14 -26.31 8.75
CA LEU A 113 -5.03 -25.68 7.43
C LEU A 113 -4.99 -24.16 7.57
N LEU A 114 -4.21 -23.54 6.67
CA LEU A 114 -4.21 -22.08 6.51
C LEU A 114 -5.53 -21.62 5.87
N PRO A 115 -5.89 -20.32 6.00
CA PRO A 115 -7.17 -19.82 5.47
C PRO A 115 -7.33 -19.93 3.95
N SER A 116 -6.24 -19.85 3.20
CA SER A 116 -6.17 -19.93 1.74
C SER A 116 -4.82 -20.54 1.34
N ASP A 117 -4.68 -21.01 0.10
CA ASP A 117 -3.41 -21.31 -0.56
C ASP A 117 -2.53 -20.06 -0.75
N HIS A 118 -3.13 -18.88 -0.83
CA HIS A 118 -2.44 -17.60 -0.79
C HIS A 118 -2.40 -16.99 0.63
N TYR A 119 -1.33 -16.27 0.93
CA TYR A 119 -1.25 -15.33 2.03
C TYR A 119 -1.86 -14.00 1.60
N GLY A 120 -2.61 -13.37 2.49
CA GLY A 120 -3.12 -12.02 2.25
C GLY A 120 -2.01 -10.98 2.34
N LEU A 121 -2.17 -9.87 1.64
CA LEU A 121 -1.28 -8.72 1.72
C LEU A 121 -2.04 -7.51 2.26
N LEU A 122 -1.66 -7.02 3.44
CA LEU A 122 -2.16 -5.77 4.02
C LEU A 122 -1.16 -4.65 3.75
N VAL A 123 -1.66 -3.51 3.27
CA VAL A 123 -0.87 -2.31 3.02
C VAL A 123 -1.58 -1.11 3.61
N ASP A 124 -0.86 -0.36 4.44
CA ASP A 124 -1.30 0.91 4.99
C ASP A 124 -0.79 2.04 4.11
N VAL A 125 -1.68 2.96 3.74
CA VAL A 125 -1.37 4.11 2.90
C VAL A 125 -1.91 5.39 3.52
N ASP A 126 -1.17 6.47 3.32
CA ASP A 126 -1.59 7.83 3.68
C ASP A 126 -1.70 8.72 2.45
N VAL A 127 -2.46 9.79 2.57
CA VAL A 127 -2.50 10.84 1.54
C VAL A 127 -1.33 11.78 1.77
N ASP A 128 -0.48 11.98 0.75
CA ASP A 128 0.55 13.01 0.81
C ASP A 128 -0.10 14.41 0.85
N CYS A 129 -0.06 15.03 2.02
CA CYS A 129 -0.57 16.38 2.24
C CYS A 129 0.50 17.46 2.01
N HIS A 130 1.77 17.09 1.80
CA HIS A 130 2.89 18.03 1.73
C HIS A 130 3.05 18.74 0.38
N HIS A 131 2.19 18.45 -0.60
CA HIS A 131 2.23 19.09 -1.91
C HIS A 131 1.42 20.41 -2.03
N ASN A 132 0.96 21.00 -0.92
CA ASN A 132 0.14 22.22 -0.97
C ASN A 132 0.87 23.54 -0.67
N THR A 133 2.20 23.62 -0.81
CA THR A 133 2.93 24.81 -0.35
C THR A 133 3.93 25.36 -1.36
N THR A 134 3.50 25.70 -2.59
CA THR A 134 4.22 26.72 -3.41
C THR A 134 3.50 27.24 -4.67
N LEU A 135 2.23 26.92 -4.93
CA LEU A 135 1.53 27.41 -6.14
C LEU A 135 0.64 28.64 -5.93
N THR A 136 0.53 29.21 -4.72
CA THR A 136 -0.31 30.39 -4.48
C THR A 136 0.43 31.68 -4.10
N ASP A 137 1.72 31.66 -3.76
CA ASP A 137 2.40 32.88 -3.31
C ASP A 137 2.84 33.83 -4.44
N ASN A 138 2.71 33.41 -5.70
CA ASN A 138 3.00 34.27 -6.86
C ASN A 138 1.77 34.84 -7.57
N VAL A 139 0.54 34.65 -7.05
CA VAL A 139 -0.68 35.21 -7.68
C VAL A 139 -1.29 36.38 -6.88
N ILE A 140 -0.85 36.63 -5.64
CA ILE A 140 -1.45 37.70 -4.80
C ILE A 140 -0.77 39.09 -4.97
N ASN A 141 0.32 39.21 -5.74
CA ASN A 141 1.02 40.50 -5.92
C ASN A 141 0.67 41.34 -7.16
N THR A 142 -0.42 41.05 -7.88
CA THR A 142 -0.84 41.86 -9.05
C THR A 142 -2.24 42.47 -8.98
N CYS A 143 -2.89 42.48 -7.82
CA CYS A 143 -4.20 43.14 -7.66
C CYS A 143 -4.16 44.26 -6.62
N LYS A 144 -3.33 45.28 -6.84
CA LYS A 144 -3.47 46.60 -6.20
C LYS A 144 -3.66 47.66 -7.28
N SER A 145 -4.91 47.85 -7.71
CA SER A 145 -5.53 49.18 -7.89
C SER A 145 -6.83 49.02 -8.68
N THR A 146 -7.98 49.04 -8.02
CA THR A 146 -9.12 49.93 -8.34
C THR A 146 -10.27 49.75 -7.35
N THR A 147 -10.52 50.83 -6.60
CA THR A 147 -11.81 51.43 -6.22
C THR A 147 -12.90 50.68 -5.44
N GLN A 148 -13.43 51.45 -4.48
CA GLN A 148 -14.80 51.51 -3.95
C GLN A 148 -15.20 50.54 -2.82
N ASP A 149 -14.93 51.04 -1.61
CA ASP A 149 -15.91 51.32 -0.56
C ASP A 149 -17.37 51.05 -0.92
N ASP A 150 -17.99 50.08 -0.22
CA ASP A 150 -19.40 50.10 0.18
C ASP A 150 -19.59 49.11 1.34
N GLY A 151 -19.92 49.65 2.50
CA GLY A 151 -20.04 48.90 3.75
C GLY A 151 -21.33 48.10 3.84
N ILE A 152 -21.22 46.83 4.29
CA ILE A 152 -22.34 46.04 4.81
C ILE A 152 -21.90 45.28 6.08
N ARG A 153 -22.79 45.31 7.07
CA ARG A 153 -22.66 44.83 8.44
C ARG A 153 -22.62 43.30 8.59
N ALA A 154 -22.05 42.90 9.71
CA ALA A 154 -21.90 41.57 10.27
C ALA A 154 -23.20 40.75 10.38
N HIS A 155 -23.06 39.42 10.24
CA HIS A 155 -23.87 38.44 10.97
C HIS A 155 -23.08 37.15 11.26
N ASP A 156 -23.43 36.59 12.40
CA ASP A 156 -22.77 35.58 13.21
C ASP A 156 -22.60 34.19 12.58
N ARG A 157 -21.54 33.48 13.00
CA ARG A 157 -21.51 32.00 13.04
C ARG A 157 -20.88 31.52 14.35
N PRO A 158 -21.45 30.51 15.02
CA PRO A 158 -20.82 29.88 16.16
C PRO A 158 -19.76 28.87 15.73
N ALA A 159 -18.71 28.81 16.54
CA ALA A 159 -17.70 27.77 16.55
C ALA A 159 -18.26 26.53 17.27
N ASP A 160 -17.96 25.33 16.75
CA ASP A 160 -17.71 24.15 17.58
C ASP A 160 -17.10 23.04 16.72
N GLY A 161 -15.87 22.67 17.08
CA GLY A 161 -15.11 21.57 16.50
C GLY A 161 -14.03 21.16 17.48
N GLN A 162 -14.40 20.35 18.47
CA GLN A 162 -13.48 19.81 19.47
C GLN A 162 -12.47 18.86 18.80
N ALA A 163 -11.18 19.14 19.05
CA ALA A 163 -10.09 18.24 18.72
C ALA A 163 -10.03 17.08 19.73
N VAL A 164 -9.98 15.87 19.20
CA VAL A 164 -9.77 14.62 19.96
C VAL A 164 -8.37 14.68 20.60
N THR A 165 -8.30 14.56 21.93
CA THR A 165 -7.06 14.78 22.68
C THR A 165 -6.14 13.57 22.64
N SER A 166 -4.83 13.81 22.80
CA SER A 166 -3.75 12.81 22.80
C SER A 166 -3.94 11.67 23.82
N ALA A 167 -4.84 11.81 24.79
CA ALA A 167 -5.17 10.78 25.77
C ALA A 167 -5.99 9.61 25.17
N GLU A 168 -6.82 9.86 24.14
CA GLU A 168 -7.62 8.79 23.52
C GLU A 168 -6.80 7.89 22.58
N ARG A 169 -5.66 8.40 22.06
CA ARG A 169 -4.72 7.59 21.27
C ARG A 169 -3.93 6.59 22.12
N ALA A 170 -3.77 6.84 23.43
CA ALA A 170 -3.03 5.96 24.33
C ALA A 170 -3.85 4.73 24.78
N ALA A 171 -5.18 4.80 24.75
CA ALA A 171 -6.05 3.71 25.17
C ALA A 171 -6.07 2.53 24.17
N ILE A 172 -5.87 2.82 22.87
CA ILE A 172 -5.84 1.78 21.82
C ILE A 172 -4.54 0.97 21.87
N ALA A 173 -3.41 1.59 22.26
CA ALA A 173 -2.12 0.90 22.36
C ALA A 173 -1.98 -0.04 23.57
N SER A 174 -2.83 0.08 24.60
CA SER A 174 -2.75 -0.77 25.81
C SER A 174 -3.56 -2.07 25.73
N LEU A 175 -4.40 -2.24 24.71
CA LEU A 175 -5.16 -3.48 24.50
C LEU A 175 -4.33 -4.56 23.78
N GLU A 176 -3.31 -4.19 23.01
CA GLU A 176 -2.47 -5.17 22.28
C GLU A 176 -1.35 -5.81 23.11
N LEU A 177 -1.06 -5.29 24.31
CA LEU A 177 -0.02 -5.83 25.19
C LEU A 177 -0.51 -6.96 26.13
N ARG A 178 -1.81 -7.25 26.15
CA ARG A 178 -2.38 -8.31 27.02
C ARG A 178 -2.56 -9.67 26.36
N ASP A 179 -2.45 -9.76 25.03
CA ASP A 179 -2.62 -11.03 24.29
C ASP A 179 -1.30 -11.74 23.94
N GLY A 180 -0.15 -11.22 24.40
CA GLY A 180 1.18 -11.77 24.10
C GLY A 180 1.82 -12.68 25.15
N LEU A 181 1.10 -13.06 26.22
CA LEU A 181 1.62 -13.93 27.28
C LEU A 181 0.59 -14.98 27.70
N ARG A 182 0.34 -15.96 26.84
CA ARG A 182 -0.05 -17.34 27.21
C ARG A 182 0.46 -18.33 26.20
#